data_AF-A0A7S4PTX9-F1
#
_entry.id   AF-A0A7S4PTX9-F1
#
_cell.length_a   1.000
_cell.length_b   1.000
_cell.length_c   1.000
_cell.angle_alpha   90.00
_cell.angle_beta   90.00
_cell.angle_gamma   90.00
#
_symmetry.space_group_name_H-M   'P 1'
#
loop_
_entity.id
_entity.type
_entity.pdbx_description
1 polymer ?
#
loop_
_entity_poly.entity_id
_entity_poly.type
_entity_poly.pdbx_seq_one_letter_code
_entity_poly.pdbx_strand_id
1 'polypeptide(L)'
;MASARPGTLALALASLLGAGADWLATHTADSASADKLQGQLRERFGKKIDGIHTSSVRSFYWAEKAIREEQEVRTLLDSEVPFLELRRLVESVHPYELPMIVSAAHGGPLIAKRESLEKYLMGAVDVNETTAEEAEMIAKELVQIRYVACSHVEKLEDKEDTHRVTVKTTAGSRTHIVREFGGLDFEWTPLQGNRPFLQWVEAAAVPSSAEL
;
A
#
# COMPACT_ATOMS: atom_id res chain seq x y z
N MET A 1 -33.60 -22.39 3.53
CA MET A 1 -32.38 -22.75 2.76
C MET A 1 -31.43 -21.57 2.86
N ALA A 2 -30.49 -21.62 3.81
CA ALA A 2 -29.57 -20.53 4.07
C ALA A 2 -28.33 -20.73 3.18
N SER A 3 -28.12 -19.79 2.25
CA SER A 3 -26.90 -19.69 1.46
C SER A 3 -25.84 -19.02 2.32
N ALA A 4 -24.86 -19.79 2.81
CA ALA A 4 -23.68 -19.25 3.45
C ALA A 4 -22.77 -18.66 2.37
N ARG A 5 -22.59 -17.33 2.37
CA ARG A 5 -21.63 -16.65 1.50
C ARG A 5 -20.23 -16.77 2.10
N PRO A 6 -19.19 -17.14 1.33
CA PRO A 6 -17.82 -17.13 1.79
C PRO A 6 -17.30 -15.69 1.69
N GLY A 7 -17.14 -14.99 2.80
CA GLY A 7 -16.77 -13.58 2.76
C GLY A 7 -16.23 -13.06 4.08
N THR A 8 -15.14 -13.64 4.59
CA THR A 8 -14.26 -13.03 5.61
C THR A 8 -12.97 -13.86 5.81
N LEU A 9 -12.15 -14.08 4.77
CA LEU A 9 -10.98 -14.95 4.93
C LEU A 9 -9.69 -14.57 4.17
N ALA A 10 -9.60 -13.40 3.55
CA ALA A 10 -8.42 -13.06 2.73
C ALA A 10 -7.31 -12.29 3.46
N LEU A 11 -7.58 -11.56 4.55
CA LEU A 11 -6.50 -10.89 5.32
C LEU A 11 -6.13 -11.56 6.65
N ALA A 12 -6.88 -12.58 7.09
CA ALA A 12 -6.60 -13.28 8.36
C ALA A 12 -5.89 -14.63 8.18
N LEU A 13 -5.57 -15.06 6.95
CA LEU A 13 -4.98 -16.39 6.68
C LEU A 13 -3.48 -16.41 6.33
N ALA A 14 -2.74 -15.32 6.54
CA ALA A 14 -1.30 -15.30 6.31
C ALA A 14 -0.47 -15.87 7.50
N SER A 15 -1.11 -16.33 8.58
CA SER A 15 -0.44 -16.58 9.86
C SER A 15 -0.10 -18.04 10.17
N LEU A 16 -0.42 -19.04 9.34
CA LEU A 16 -0.37 -20.45 9.77
C LEU A 16 0.49 -21.45 8.99
N LEU A 17 1.14 -21.11 7.87
CA LEU A 17 2.00 -22.08 7.16
C LEU A 17 3.28 -21.47 6.58
N GLY A 18 4.35 -21.47 7.37
CA GLY A 18 5.70 -22.00 7.05
C GLY A 18 6.48 -21.68 5.76
N ALA A 19 5.94 -20.97 4.78
CA ALA A 19 6.63 -20.44 3.62
C ALA A 19 5.92 -19.13 3.27
N GLY A 20 6.45 -18.00 3.75
CA GLY A 20 5.80 -16.71 3.60
C GLY A 20 5.62 -16.38 2.13
N ALA A 21 4.38 -16.47 1.64
CA ALA A 21 4.02 -15.93 0.34
C ALA A 21 4.36 -14.42 0.38
N ASP A 22 5.20 -13.98 -0.54
CA ASP A 22 5.48 -12.56 -0.72
C ASP A 22 4.27 -11.98 -1.46
N TRP A 23 3.60 -11.01 -0.86
CA TRP A 23 2.59 -10.24 -1.59
C TRP A 23 3.22 -8.99 -2.21
N LEU A 24 2.68 -8.52 -3.32
CA LEU A 24 3.08 -7.27 -3.99
C LEU A 24 1.86 -6.36 -4.19
N ALA A 25 2.01 -5.06 -3.92
CA ALA A 25 1.06 -4.04 -4.33
C ALA A 25 1.67 -3.10 -5.37
N THR A 26 0.87 -2.73 -6.37
CA THR A 26 1.14 -1.61 -7.27
C THR A 26 -0.15 -0.94 -7.71
N HIS A 27 -0.05 0.30 -8.18
CA HIS A 27 -1.21 1.12 -8.57
C HIS A 27 -1.11 1.52 -10.04
N THR A 28 -2.22 1.52 -10.75
CA THR A 28 -2.32 2.02 -12.13
C THR A 28 -3.44 3.05 -12.26
N ALA A 29 -3.37 3.89 -13.29
CA ALA A 29 -4.35 4.97 -13.49
C ALA A 29 -5.78 4.47 -13.75
N ASP A 30 -5.93 3.28 -14.32
CA ASP A 30 -7.22 2.74 -14.72
C ASP A 30 -7.24 1.20 -14.73
N SER A 31 -8.45 0.64 -14.86
CA SER A 31 -8.68 -0.80 -14.89
C SER A 31 -8.06 -1.48 -16.12
N ALA A 32 -7.98 -0.79 -17.26
CA ALA A 32 -7.40 -1.38 -18.48
C ALA A 32 -5.90 -1.62 -18.31
N SER A 33 -5.20 -0.68 -17.68
CA SER A 33 -3.79 -0.79 -17.31
C SER A 33 -3.57 -1.88 -16.27
N ALA A 34 -4.45 -1.97 -15.27
CA ALA A 34 -4.43 -3.05 -14.29
C ALA A 34 -4.61 -4.41 -14.98
N ASP A 35 -5.64 -4.59 -15.83
CA ASP A 35 -5.93 -5.83 -16.54
C ASP A 35 -4.77 -6.27 -17.44
N LYS A 36 -4.13 -5.32 -18.14
CA LYS A 36 -2.92 -5.60 -18.93
C LYS A 36 -1.79 -6.11 -18.05
N LEU A 37 -1.54 -5.48 -16.90
CA LEU A 37 -0.53 -5.93 -15.94
C LEU A 37 -0.84 -7.33 -15.42
N GLN A 38 -2.11 -7.62 -15.06
CA GLN A 38 -2.54 -8.94 -14.61
C GLN A 38 -2.30 -10.01 -15.69
N GLY A 39 -2.63 -9.69 -16.95
CA GLY A 39 -2.40 -10.57 -18.08
C GLY A 39 -0.92 -10.96 -18.21
N GLN A 40 -0.02 -9.98 -18.11
CA GLN A 40 1.43 -10.21 -18.16
C GLN A 40 1.95 -11.03 -16.97
N LEU A 41 1.45 -10.75 -15.76
CA LEU A 41 1.79 -11.52 -14.56
C LEU A 41 1.36 -12.99 -14.70
N ARG A 42 0.12 -13.24 -15.15
CA ARG A 42 -0.42 -14.59 -15.34
C ARG A 42 0.28 -15.34 -16.47
N GLU A 43 0.59 -14.66 -17.57
CA GLU A 43 1.34 -15.24 -18.69
C GLU A 43 2.72 -15.71 -18.23
N ARG A 44 3.41 -14.89 -17.41
CA ARG A 44 4.78 -15.20 -16.96
C ARG A 44 4.83 -16.20 -15.81
N PHE A 45 3.91 -16.10 -14.85
CA PHE A 45 4.02 -16.79 -13.55
C PHE A 45 2.80 -17.65 -13.19
N GLY A 46 1.81 -17.82 -14.07
CA GLY A 46 0.44 -18.21 -13.73
C GLY A 46 0.21 -19.32 -12.69
N LYS A 47 1.03 -20.38 -12.65
CA LYS A 47 0.88 -21.45 -11.63
C LYS A 47 1.41 -21.10 -10.24
N LYS A 48 2.20 -20.04 -10.13
CA LYS A 48 2.82 -19.54 -8.89
C LYS A 48 2.09 -18.32 -8.34
N ILE A 49 1.02 -17.88 -8.99
CA ILE A 49 0.17 -16.77 -8.54
C ILE A 49 -1.05 -17.38 -7.87
N ASP A 50 -1.18 -17.18 -6.58
CA ASP A 50 -2.32 -17.67 -5.78
C ASP A 50 -3.55 -16.79 -6.01
N GLY A 51 -3.34 -15.48 -6.07
CA GLY A 51 -4.40 -14.50 -6.23
C GLY A 51 -3.92 -13.20 -6.85
N ILE A 52 -4.78 -12.59 -7.68
CA ILE A 52 -4.64 -11.18 -8.06
C ILE A 52 -5.96 -10.49 -7.74
N HIS A 53 -5.89 -9.47 -6.91
CA HIS A 53 -7.03 -8.67 -6.48
C HIS A 53 -6.86 -7.24 -6.95
N THR A 54 -7.92 -6.65 -7.49
CA THR A 54 -7.95 -5.23 -7.81
C THR A 54 -8.99 -4.51 -6.98
N SER A 55 -8.67 -3.29 -6.54
CA SER A 55 -9.62 -2.40 -5.87
C SER A 55 -9.47 -0.97 -6.38
N SER A 56 -10.59 -0.26 -6.41
CA SER A 56 -10.63 1.18 -6.68
C SER A 56 -10.11 1.93 -5.46
N VAL A 57 -9.15 2.83 -5.63
CA VAL A 57 -8.55 3.60 -4.52
C VAL A 57 -8.43 5.07 -4.87
N ARG A 58 -8.69 5.94 -3.90
CA ARG A 58 -8.42 7.37 -4.00
C ARG A 58 -7.03 7.66 -3.45
N SER A 59 -6.15 8.19 -4.29
CA SER A 59 -4.74 8.41 -3.99
C SER A 59 -4.45 9.88 -3.75
N PHE A 60 -3.77 10.18 -2.64
CA PHE A 60 -3.32 11.51 -2.26
C PHE A 60 -1.80 11.48 -2.13
N TYR A 61 -1.09 12.37 -2.82
CA TYR A 61 0.37 12.39 -2.76
C TYR A 61 0.94 13.78 -3.04
N TRP A 62 2.14 14.03 -2.53
CA TRP A 62 2.84 15.30 -2.76
C TRP A 62 3.66 15.25 -4.05
N ALA A 63 3.32 16.08 -5.03
CA ALA A 63 4.08 16.22 -6.26
C ALA A 63 4.02 17.66 -6.78
N GLU A 64 5.11 18.12 -7.40
CA GLU A 64 5.17 19.46 -8.02
C GLU A 64 4.76 20.62 -7.08
N LYS A 65 5.09 20.49 -5.78
CA LYS A 65 4.77 21.47 -4.72
C LYS A 65 3.28 21.58 -4.37
N ALA A 66 2.46 20.62 -4.77
CA ALA A 66 1.05 20.56 -4.41
C ALA A 66 0.63 19.13 -4.06
N ILE A 67 -0.54 19.00 -3.44
CA ILE A 67 -1.20 17.71 -3.30
C ILE A 67 -1.84 17.36 -4.64
N ARG A 68 -1.57 16.16 -5.12
CA ARG A 68 -2.28 15.52 -6.23
C ARG A 68 -3.29 14.54 -5.67
N GLU A 69 -4.45 14.50 -6.33
CA GLU A 69 -5.57 13.63 -5.97
C GLU A 69 -6.00 12.86 -7.20
N GLU A 70 -5.90 11.54 -7.15
CA GLU A 70 -6.14 10.69 -8.31
C GLU A 70 -7.04 9.52 -7.96
N GLN A 71 -7.85 9.11 -8.93
CA GLN A 71 -8.57 7.85 -8.86
C GLN A 71 -7.67 6.80 -9.51
N GLU A 72 -7.31 5.76 -8.77
CA GLU A 72 -6.43 4.69 -9.25
C GLU A 72 -7.08 3.32 -9.05
N VAL A 73 -6.44 2.31 -9.64
CA VAL A 73 -6.69 0.90 -9.40
C VAL A 73 -5.48 0.28 -8.73
N ARG A 74 -5.66 -0.16 -7.48
CA ARG A 74 -4.65 -0.95 -6.78
C ARG A 74 -4.73 -2.39 -7.25
N THR A 75 -3.58 -2.98 -7.56
CA THR A 75 -3.41 -4.41 -7.77
C THR A 75 -2.63 -4.99 -6.59
N LEU A 76 -3.23 -5.96 -5.89
CA LEU A 76 -2.61 -6.81 -4.89
C LEU A 76 -2.39 -8.20 -5.48
N LEU A 77 -1.18 -8.73 -5.31
CA LEU A 77 -0.75 -10.00 -5.87
C LEU A 77 -0.23 -10.88 -4.73
N ASP A 78 -0.80 -12.08 -4.58
CA ASP A 78 -0.31 -13.13 -3.69
C ASP A 78 0.39 -14.20 -4.53
N SER A 79 1.64 -14.53 -4.17
CA SER A 79 2.46 -15.40 -5.02
C SER A 79 3.60 -16.09 -4.27
N GLU A 80 3.98 -17.26 -4.78
CA GLU A 80 5.23 -17.95 -4.42
C GLU A 80 6.48 -17.37 -5.15
N VAL A 81 6.29 -16.41 -6.05
CA VAL A 81 7.38 -15.80 -6.81
C VAL A 81 8.12 -14.79 -5.91
N PRO A 82 9.46 -14.84 -5.81
CA PRO A 82 10.22 -13.87 -5.02
C PRO A 82 9.92 -12.42 -5.43
N PHE A 83 9.77 -11.52 -4.46
CA PHE A 83 9.45 -10.11 -4.71
C PHE A 83 10.34 -9.45 -5.78
N LEU A 84 11.64 -9.75 -5.81
CA LEU A 84 12.56 -9.19 -6.81
C LEU A 84 12.21 -9.57 -8.26
N GLU A 85 11.73 -10.80 -8.48
CA GLU A 85 11.31 -11.25 -9.82
C GLU A 85 9.99 -10.60 -10.23
N LEU A 86 9.03 -10.54 -9.32
CA LEU A 86 7.76 -9.84 -9.54
C LEU A 86 7.99 -8.37 -9.86
N ARG A 87 8.78 -7.68 -9.03
CA ARG A 87 9.10 -6.27 -9.19
C ARG A 87 9.72 -5.99 -10.56
N ARG A 88 10.67 -6.80 -11.02
CA ARG A 88 11.30 -6.62 -12.36
C ARG A 88 10.29 -6.71 -13.49
N LEU A 89 9.35 -7.66 -13.43
CA LEU A 89 8.32 -7.77 -14.44
C LEU A 89 7.40 -6.55 -14.40
N VAL A 90 6.92 -6.19 -13.21
CA VAL A 90 6.04 -5.02 -13.02
C VAL A 90 6.74 -3.76 -13.54
N GLU A 91 7.99 -3.49 -13.14
CA GLU A 91 8.82 -2.36 -13.61
C GLU A 91 8.90 -2.30 -15.15
N SER A 92 8.95 -3.44 -15.83
CA SER A 92 9.10 -3.48 -17.30
C SER A 92 7.82 -3.19 -18.10
N VAL A 93 6.65 -3.30 -17.46
CA VAL A 93 5.35 -3.14 -18.13
C VAL A 93 4.47 -2.05 -17.52
N HIS A 94 4.90 -1.44 -16.40
CA HIS A 94 4.10 -0.46 -15.68
C HIS A 94 3.90 0.83 -16.50
N PRO A 95 2.69 1.43 -16.51
CA PRO A 95 2.44 2.66 -17.27
C PRO A 95 3.14 3.90 -16.69
N TYR A 96 3.38 3.94 -15.38
CA TYR A 96 4.05 5.06 -14.72
C TYR A 96 5.57 5.02 -14.85
N GLU A 97 6.17 6.19 -15.00
CA GLU A 97 7.63 6.38 -14.94
C GLU A 97 8.19 6.05 -13.54
N LEU A 98 7.47 6.43 -12.49
CA LEU A 98 7.81 6.15 -11.10
C LEU A 98 6.71 5.28 -10.46
N PRO A 99 6.66 3.97 -10.74
CA PRO A 99 5.64 3.10 -10.18
C PRO A 99 5.88 2.89 -8.68
N MET A 100 4.81 2.87 -7.89
CA MET A 100 4.85 2.35 -6.52
C MET A 100 4.76 0.83 -6.59
N ILE A 101 5.88 0.13 -6.38
CA ILE A 101 5.90 -1.35 -6.33
C ILE A 101 6.41 -1.76 -4.97
N VAL A 102 5.51 -2.22 -4.11
CA VAL A 102 5.78 -2.43 -2.69
C VAL A 102 5.32 -3.78 -2.19
N SER A 103 5.83 -4.16 -1.04
CA SER A 103 5.43 -5.35 -0.29
C SER A 103 5.63 -5.09 1.21
N ALA A 104 4.85 -5.74 2.06
CA ALA A 104 5.18 -5.78 3.49
C ALA A 104 6.07 -6.98 3.79
N ALA A 105 7.22 -6.72 4.42
CA ALA A 105 8.09 -7.79 4.86
C ALA A 105 7.47 -8.52 6.06
N HIS A 106 6.78 -9.64 5.83
CA HIS A 106 6.40 -10.57 6.90
C HIS A 106 7.41 -11.72 6.97
N GLY A 107 8.41 -11.57 7.86
CA GLY A 107 9.03 -12.72 8.55
C GLY A 107 9.78 -13.79 7.76
N GLY A 108 10.11 -13.62 6.48
CA GLY A 108 11.01 -14.53 5.76
C GLY A 108 12.49 -14.32 6.14
N PRO A 109 13.36 -15.36 6.12
CA PRO A 109 14.78 -15.21 6.40
C PRO A 109 15.47 -14.47 5.25
N LEU A 110 15.47 -13.14 5.30
CA LEU A 110 16.22 -12.29 4.38
C LEU A 110 17.71 -12.35 4.72
N ILE A 111 18.43 -13.23 4.03
CA ILE A 111 19.89 -13.20 3.99
C ILE A 111 20.36 -11.91 3.31
N ALA A 112 21.33 -11.28 3.98
CA ALA A 112 22.22 -10.20 3.54
C ALA A 112 21.71 -8.75 3.69
N LYS A 113 22.10 -8.20 4.86
CA LYS A 113 22.23 -6.79 5.25
C LYS A 113 20.98 -6.19 5.90
N ARG A 114 21.07 -6.10 7.24
CA ARG A 114 20.25 -5.30 8.16
C ARG A 114 20.34 -3.79 7.83
N GLU A 115 20.00 -3.35 6.63
CA GLU A 115 19.42 -2.02 6.52
C GLU A 115 18.10 -2.10 7.30
N SER A 116 17.93 -1.24 8.31
CA SER A 116 16.85 -1.35 9.28
C SER A 116 15.51 -1.43 8.54
N LEU A 117 14.85 -2.59 8.59
CA LEU A 117 13.55 -2.84 8.00
C LEU A 117 12.50 -1.79 8.41
N GLU A 118 12.79 -1.01 9.44
CA GLU A 118 11.95 0.05 9.97
C GLU A 118 12.13 1.41 9.27
N LYS A 119 13.07 1.59 8.32
CA LYS A 119 13.29 2.90 7.68
C LYS A 119 12.04 3.41 6.97
N TYR A 120 11.36 2.54 6.24
CA TYR A 120 10.14 2.82 5.50
C TYR A 120 9.00 2.01 6.09
N LEU A 121 7.85 2.63 6.23
CA LEU A 121 6.69 2.04 6.89
C LEU A 121 5.44 2.24 6.05
N MET A 122 4.56 1.24 6.12
CA MET A 122 3.17 1.35 5.74
C MET A 122 2.34 1.38 7.02
N GLY A 123 1.42 2.33 7.10
CA GLY A 123 0.39 2.36 8.14
C GLY A 123 -0.97 2.12 7.51
N ALA A 124 -1.81 1.31 8.15
CA ALA A 124 -3.20 1.14 7.76
C ALA A 124 -4.12 1.43 8.95
N VAL A 125 -5.22 2.15 8.72
CA VAL A 125 -6.28 2.36 9.71
C VAL A 125 -7.64 2.21 9.04
N ASP A 126 -8.55 1.51 9.70
CA ASP A 126 -9.96 1.45 9.32
C ASP A 126 -10.71 2.56 10.05
N VAL A 127 -11.28 3.50 9.31
CA VAL A 127 -12.15 4.56 9.82
C VAL A 127 -13.59 4.08 9.65
N ASN A 128 -14.25 3.77 10.76
CA ASN A 128 -15.61 3.21 10.78
C ASN A 128 -16.66 4.32 10.87
N GLU A 129 -17.90 4.00 10.49
CA GLU A 129 -19.08 4.89 10.60
C GLU A 129 -18.83 6.29 9.98
N THR A 130 -18.14 6.34 8.84
CA THR A 130 -17.68 7.58 8.20
C THR A 130 -17.99 7.60 6.70
N THR A 131 -18.06 8.79 6.12
CA THR A 131 -18.20 8.94 4.66
C THR A 131 -16.86 8.83 3.94
N ALA A 132 -16.90 8.65 2.62
CA ALA A 132 -15.69 8.67 1.80
C ALA A 132 -14.99 10.04 1.90
N GLU A 133 -15.75 11.14 1.88
CA GLU A 133 -15.17 12.49 1.96
C GLU A 133 -14.40 12.72 3.27
N GLU A 134 -14.93 12.23 4.40
CA GLU A 134 -14.26 12.35 5.70
C GLU A 134 -12.95 11.55 5.76
N ALA A 135 -12.95 10.30 5.27
CA ALA A 135 -11.74 9.50 5.18
C ALA A 135 -10.70 10.11 4.23
N GLU A 136 -11.15 10.69 3.11
CA GLU A 136 -10.33 11.43 2.15
C GLU A 136 -9.72 12.70 2.76
N MET A 137 -10.46 13.43 3.60
CA MET A 137 -9.93 14.60 4.32
C MET A 137 -8.78 14.20 5.25
N ILE A 138 -8.93 13.12 6.01
CA ILE A 138 -7.86 12.59 6.88
C ILE A 138 -6.62 12.23 6.04
N ALA A 139 -6.83 11.50 4.95
CA ALA A 139 -5.75 11.09 4.05
C ALA A 139 -5.01 12.28 3.44
N LYS A 140 -5.76 13.29 3.00
CA LYS A 140 -5.23 14.53 2.43
C LYS A 140 -4.46 15.34 3.46
N GLU A 141 -4.96 15.47 4.69
CA GLU A 141 -4.30 16.21 5.76
C GLU A 141 -2.93 15.61 6.11
N LEU A 142 -2.85 14.27 6.23
CA LEU A 142 -1.59 13.56 6.48
C LEU A 142 -0.52 13.85 5.40
N VAL A 143 -0.95 13.96 4.13
CA VAL A 143 -0.06 14.31 3.01
C VAL A 143 0.29 15.80 3.04
N GLN A 144 -0.69 16.66 3.36
CA GLN A 144 -0.54 18.12 3.38
C GLN A 144 0.54 18.57 4.37
N ILE A 145 0.53 18.00 5.58
CA ILE A 145 1.52 18.28 6.62
C ILE A 145 2.84 17.53 6.40
N ARG A 146 2.93 16.77 5.30
CA ARG A 146 4.11 16.02 4.86
C ARG A 146 4.61 14.96 5.85
N TYR A 147 3.73 14.45 6.70
CA TYR A 147 4.04 13.29 7.54
C TYR A 147 4.00 11.99 6.76
N VAL A 148 3.29 11.93 5.65
CA VAL A 148 3.28 10.77 4.75
C VAL A 148 3.62 11.23 3.33
N ALA A 149 4.23 10.35 2.55
CA ALA A 149 4.55 10.63 1.15
C ALA A 149 3.30 10.50 0.26
N CYS A 150 2.54 9.44 0.51
CA CYS A 150 1.23 9.21 -0.07
C CYS A 150 0.29 8.53 0.93
N SER A 151 -1.00 8.73 0.67
CA SER A 151 -2.11 8.08 1.35
C SER A 151 -3.11 7.54 0.32
N HIS A 152 -3.79 6.46 0.65
CA HIS A 152 -4.76 5.81 -0.20
C HIS A 152 -6.02 5.51 0.60
N VAL A 153 -7.18 5.84 0.06
CA VAL A 153 -8.48 5.56 0.66
C VAL A 153 -9.22 4.54 -0.18
N GLU A 154 -9.76 3.52 0.46
CA GLU A 154 -10.64 2.55 -0.19
C GLU A 154 -11.85 2.23 0.69
N LYS A 155 -12.96 1.88 0.04
CA LYS A 155 -14.13 1.35 0.72
C LYS A 155 -13.93 -0.13 1.03
N LEU A 156 -14.19 -0.54 2.28
CA LEU A 156 -14.24 -1.97 2.62
C LEU A 156 -15.63 -2.51 2.28
N GLU A 157 -15.73 -3.39 1.28
CA GLU A 157 -17.02 -3.88 0.77
C GLU A 157 -17.79 -4.74 1.78
N ASP A 158 -17.09 -5.34 2.74
CA ASP A 158 -17.65 -6.21 3.78
C ASP A 158 -18.10 -5.44 5.03
N LYS A 159 -17.87 -4.13 5.08
CA LYS A 159 -18.21 -3.27 6.22
C LYS A 159 -18.97 -2.03 5.79
N GLU A 160 -20.17 -1.85 6.34
CA GLU A 160 -20.96 -0.63 6.14
C GLU A 160 -20.18 0.59 6.66
N ASP A 161 -20.21 1.69 5.89
CA ASP A 161 -19.60 2.98 6.27
C ASP A 161 -18.17 2.94 6.81
N THR A 162 -17.39 1.93 6.38
CA THR A 162 -15.98 1.79 6.77
C THR A 162 -15.07 2.03 5.57
N HIS A 163 -14.04 2.85 5.79
CA HIS A 163 -13.02 3.18 4.80
C HIS A 163 -11.64 2.89 5.37
N ARG A 164 -10.77 2.29 4.57
CA ARG A 164 -9.38 2.04 4.95
C ARG A 164 -8.49 3.14 4.40
N VAL A 165 -7.75 3.78 5.29
CA VAL A 165 -6.70 4.75 4.95
C VAL A 165 -5.35 4.05 5.07
N THR A 166 -4.61 3.94 3.97
CA THR A 166 -3.27 3.33 3.92
C THR A 166 -2.21 4.35 3.54
N VAL A 167 -1.29 4.61 4.45
CA VAL A 167 -0.21 5.59 4.30
C VAL A 167 1.14 4.95 4.06
N LYS A 168 2.03 5.64 3.33
CA LYS A 168 3.44 5.25 3.17
C LYS A 168 4.32 6.39 3.67
N THR A 169 5.24 6.06 4.58
CA THR A 169 6.01 7.06 5.31
C THR A 169 7.39 6.53 5.75
N THR A 170 8.15 7.35 6.46
CA THR A 170 9.42 7.00 7.08
C THR A 170 9.25 6.73 8.58
N ALA A 171 10.21 6.02 9.18
CA ALA A 171 10.27 5.80 10.62
C ALA A 171 10.22 7.10 11.43
N GLY A 172 10.91 8.15 10.95
CA GLY A 172 10.96 9.45 11.61
C GLY A 172 9.57 10.09 11.70
N SER A 173 8.83 10.11 10.59
CA SER A 173 7.50 10.70 10.53
C SER A 173 6.43 9.94 11.29
N ARG A 174 6.56 8.62 11.49
CA ARG A 174 5.61 7.81 12.27
C ARG A 174 5.34 8.39 13.66
N THR A 175 6.37 8.89 14.34
CA THR A 175 6.23 9.45 15.69
C THR A 175 5.32 10.70 15.71
N HIS A 176 5.39 11.53 14.67
CA HIS A 176 4.52 12.68 14.50
C HIS A 176 3.08 12.27 14.21
N ILE A 177 2.87 11.25 13.37
CA ILE A 177 1.53 10.70 13.07
C ILE A 177 0.87 10.17 14.34
N VAL A 178 1.58 9.33 15.10
CA VAL A 178 1.03 8.76 16.35
C VAL A 178 0.70 9.84 17.38
N ARG A 179 1.48 10.93 17.43
CA ARG A 179 1.25 12.03 18.36
C ARG A 179 0.06 12.90 17.96
N GLU A 180 -0.03 13.29 16.68
CA GLU A 180 -0.99 14.29 16.20
C GLU A 180 -2.30 13.65 15.73
N PHE A 181 -2.25 12.40 15.29
CA PHE A 181 -3.41 11.59 14.88
C PHE A 181 -3.63 10.42 15.83
N GLY A 182 -3.26 10.55 17.12
CA GLY A 182 -3.33 9.48 18.12
C GLY A 182 -4.75 8.96 18.44
N GLY A 183 -5.80 9.59 17.88
CA GLY A 183 -7.15 9.03 17.87
C GLY A 183 -7.36 7.92 16.83
N LEU A 184 -6.40 7.71 15.93
CA LEU A 184 -6.38 6.67 14.91
C LEU A 184 -5.35 5.58 15.28
N ASP A 185 -5.81 4.33 15.34
CA ASP A 185 -4.95 3.20 15.64
C ASP A 185 -4.38 2.61 14.36
N PHE A 186 -3.18 3.07 13.97
CA PHE A 186 -2.51 2.60 12.77
C PHE A 186 -1.80 1.26 13.00
N GLU A 187 -2.12 0.28 12.17
CA GLU A 187 -1.35 -0.95 12.03
C GLU A 187 -0.11 -0.67 11.17
N TRP A 188 1.07 -0.67 11.81
CA TRP A 188 2.34 -0.36 11.15
C TRP A 188 3.08 -1.60 10.70
N THR A 189 3.50 -1.61 9.44
CA THR A 189 4.29 -2.70 8.87
C THR A 189 5.54 -2.17 8.14
N PRO A 190 6.70 -2.82 8.29
CA PRO A 190 7.87 -2.58 7.45
C PRO A 190 7.53 -2.60 5.96
N LEU A 191 7.94 -1.53 5.26
CA LEU A 191 7.70 -1.38 3.83
C LEU A 191 8.99 -1.67 3.05
N GLN A 192 8.91 -2.63 2.14
CA GLN A 192 9.90 -2.83 1.09
C GLN A 192 9.32 -2.38 -0.26
N GLY A 193 10.18 -1.99 -1.19
CA GLY A 193 9.73 -1.50 -2.48
C GLY A 193 10.84 -1.29 -3.51
N ASN A 194 10.47 -0.86 -4.71
CA ASN A 194 11.43 -0.41 -5.70
C ASN A 194 12.16 0.86 -5.20
N ARG A 195 13.48 0.89 -5.41
CA ARG A 195 14.36 1.93 -4.86
C ARG A 195 13.93 3.36 -5.25
N PRO A 196 13.58 3.65 -6.52
CA PRO A 196 13.14 5.00 -6.89
C PRO A 196 11.93 5.48 -6.08
N PHE A 197 10.95 4.61 -5.86
CA PHE A 197 9.78 4.94 -5.03
C PHE A 197 10.18 5.19 -3.57
N LEU A 198 11.01 4.34 -2.96
CA LEU A 198 11.43 4.54 -1.56
C LEU A 198 12.25 5.83 -1.36
N GLN A 199 13.08 6.20 -2.34
CA GLN A 199 13.78 7.49 -2.33
C GLN A 199 12.82 8.66 -2.44
N TRP A 200 11.78 8.53 -3.27
CA TRP A 200 10.71 9.53 -3.32
C TRP A 200 9.93 9.62 -2.00
N VAL A 201 9.63 8.50 -1.34
CA VAL A 201 8.97 8.50 -0.01
C VAL A 201 9.80 9.31 1.00
N GLU A 202 11.12 9.11 1.02
CA GLU A 202 12.03 9.85 1.89
C GLU A 202 12.05 11.35 1.61
N ALA A 203 12.03 11.74 0.33
CA ALA A 203 12.03 13.15 -0.07
C ALA A 203 10.65 13.82 0.13
N ALA A 204 9.56 13.07 0.04
CA ALA A 204 8.20 13.56 0.15
C ALA A 204 7.74 13.67 1.62
N ALA A 205 8.00 12.64 2.44
CA ALA A 205 7.66 12.58 3.85
C ALA A 205 8.73 13.28 4.70
N VAL A 206 8.67 14.61 4.74
CA VAL A 206 9.56 15.45 5.52
C VAL A 206 8.73 16.11 6.60
N PRO A 207 8.82 15.64 7.87
CA PRO A 207 8.20 16.36 8.98
C PRO A 207 8.70 17.80 8.92
N SER A 208 7.77 18.76 8.97
CA SER A 208 8.14 20.17 9.08
C SER A 208 8.92 20.34 10.38
N SER A 209 10.25 20.35 10.27
CA SER A 209 11.14 20.74 11.35
C SER A 209 11.42 22.22 11.11
N ALA A 210 10.89 23.09 11.98
CA ALA A 210 10.80 24.55 11.83
C ALA A 210 9.61 24.98 10.95
N GLU A 211 8.51 25.51 11.50
CA GLU A 211 8.44 26.77 12.26
C GLU A 211 7.57 26.63 13.53
N LEU A 212 8.18 26.38 14.69
CA LEU A 212 7.61 26.67 16.01
C LEU A 212 8.57 27.57 16.78
#